data_AF-A0A1C5GWP4-F1
#
_entry.id   AF-A0A1C5GWP4-F1
#
_cell.length_a   1.000
_cell.length_b   1.000
_cell.length_c   1.000
_cell.angle_alpha   90.00
_cell.angle_beta   90.00
_cell.angle_gamma   90.00
#
_symmetry.space_group_name_H-M   'P 1'
#
loop_
_entity.id
_entity.type
_entity.pdbx_description
1 polymer ?
#
loop_
_entity_poly.entity_id
_entity_poly.type
_entity_poly.pdbx_seq_one_letter_code
_entity_poly.pdbx_strand_id
1 'polypeptide(L)'
;MTVTHEARYCRCGTRLARDNITGRCSPCASYSRQQPHVAPDVPADFWDEVVLKKALQSRHMGRVIRAWRTHPHHGQHPISQGRAASWVGMSQAQLSRVETGPPIAHLDRLVQWATVLRIPADRLWFAMPATAGELNGNENEVNRRQLFATAVTAATSSVIGGRPAPELLVADREAVEWFAWHLWQHRKDELEPSQIPGSIASRLNSHPHVLRTVEGSYRFTDPALTDVLVAHRVFGDIAQGSGHLLATAQTSHATDLTISALAADDEGARRGLTAWMRTGATAVLRVNSAGILAKVGVPELGDAAICAIRADQDARHLYLTAVASRVLGIPWAHAAQVASEAVAHAGRGVHVADGGATESICTRLASELANGRDAAARWCSAVLLANCGEAEASGARAALMSAVQQETCRENLRAYAAVLAGITP
;
A
#
# COMPACT_ATOMS: atom_id res chain seq x y z
N MET A 1 -26.57 -43.80 -18.67
CA MET A 1 -25.97 -42.86 -17.69
C MET A 1 -25.98 -41.46 -18.29
N THR A 2 -26.96 -40.65 -17.92
CA THR A 2 -27.09 -39.25 -18.40
C THR A 2 -26.19 -38.35 -17.56
N VAL A 3 -25.08 -37.90 -18.12
CA VAL A 3 -24.20 -36.91 -17.50
C VAL A 3 -24.93 -35.57 -17.45
N THR A 4 -25.38 -35.16 -16.27
CA THR A 4 -25.87 -33.81 -16.01
C THR A 4 -24.69 -32.84 -16.09
N HIS A 5 -24.49 -32.26 -17.26
CA HIS A 5 -23.47 -31.22 -17.45
C HIS A 5 -23.90 -29.93 -16.76
N GLU A 6 -23.10 -29.48 -15.79
CA GLU A 6 -23.27 -28.20 -15.10
C GLU A 6 -23.29 -27.04 -16.09
N ALA A 7 -24.23 -26.10 -15.87
CA ALA A 7 -24.28 -24.86 -16.63
C ALA A 7 -23.03 -24.02 -16.30
N ARG A 8 -22.20 -23.74 -17.31
CA ARG A 8 -21.05 -22.84 -17.15
C ARG A 8 -21.50 -21.40 -17.35
N TYR A 9 -20.94 -20.49 -16.57
CA TYR A 9 -21.27 -19.07 -16.62
C TYR A 9 -20.01 -18.23 -16.84
N CYS A 10 -20.17 -17.13 -17.59
CA CYS A 10 -19.17 -16.08 -17.69
C CYS A 10 -19.05 -15.36 -16.35
N ARG A 11 -17.92 -14.69 -16.09
CA ARG A 11 -17.73 -13.85 -14.90
C ARG A 11 -18.78 -12.73 -14.75
N CYS A 12 -19.43 -12.32 -15.84
CA CYS A 12 -20.54 -11.37 -15.83
C CYS A 12 -21.91 -11.99 -15.52
N GLY A 13 -21.99 -13.29 -15.23
CA GLY A 13 -23.23 -14.01 -14.93
C GLY A 13 -23.98 -14.55 -16.16
N THR A 14 -23.52 -14.29 -17.38
CA THR A 14 -24.15 -14.84 -18.60
C THR A 14 -23.85 -16.32 -18.76
N ARG A 15 -24.87 -17.16 -18.96
CA ARG A 15 -24.71 -18.58 -19.25
C ARG A 15 -23.93 -18.78 -20.56
N LEU A 16 -22.87 -19.57 -20.50
CA LEU A 16 -22.02 -19.86 -21.65
C LEU A 16 -22.62 -21.00 -22.49
N ALA A 17 -22.48 -20.88 -23.81
CA ALA A 17 -22.79 -21.96 -24.73
C ALA A 17 -21.87 -23.16 -24.47
N ARG A 18 -22.35 -24.35 -24.81
CA ARG A 18 -21.65 -25.63 -24.52
C ARG A 18 -20.27 -25.68 -25.18
N ASP A 19 -20.14 -25.11 -26.37
CA ASP A 19 -18.96 -25.02 -27.22
C ASP A 19 -18.04 -23.82 -26.91
N ASN A 20 -18.39 -22.98 -25.93
CA ASN A 20 -17.56 -21.84 -25.57
C ASN A 20 -16.30 -22.29 -24.79
N ILE A 21 -15.17 -22.40 -25.50
CA ILE A 21 -13.88 -22.80 -24.91
C ILE A 21 -13.14 -21.65 -24.21
N THR A 22 -13.56 -20.40 -24.43
CA THR A 22 -12.84 -19.20 -23.95
C THR A 22 -13.21 -18.81 -22.52
N GLY A 23 -14.23 -19.42 -21.93
CA GLY A 23 -14.71 -19.10 -20.59
C GLY A 23 -15.32 -17.69 -20.47
N ARG A 24 -15.58 -17.02 -21.60
CA ARG A 24 -16.13 -15.65 -21.65
C ARG A 24 -17.26 -15.57 -22.67
N CYS A 25 -18.33 -14.87 -22.33
CA CYS A 25 -19.44 -14.64 -23.27
C CYS A 25 -18.99 -13.72 -24.42
N SER A 26 -19.67 -13.80 -25.56
CA SER A 26 -19.33 -13.00 -26.75
C SER A 26 -19.23 -11.48 -26.46
N PRO A 27 -20.13 -10.88 -25.65
CA PRO A 27 -19.98 -9.50 -25.20
C PRO A 27 -18.70 -9.23 -24.40
N CYS A 28 -18.36 -10.05 -23.39
CA CYS A 28 -17.13 -9.86 -22.60
C CYS A 28 -15.85 -10.12 -23.40
N ALA A 29 -15.88 -11.07 -24.34
CA ALA A 29 -14.77 -11.34 -25.25
C ALA A 29 -14.57 -10.22 -26.27
N SER A 30 -15.66 -9.58 -26.72
CA SER A 30 -15.61 -8.42 -27.62
C SER A 30 -15.17 -7.17 -26.89
N TYR A 31 -15.67 -6.94 -25.67
CA TYR A 31 -15.25 -5.84 -24.79
C TYR A 31 -13.74 -5.89 -24.49
N SER A 32 -13.22 -7.07 -24.16
CA SER A 32 -11.78 -7.28 -23.92
C SER A 32 -10.92 -7.07 -25.18
N ARG A 33 -11.46 -7.36 -26.38
CA ARG A 33 -10.77 -7.10 -27.66
C ARG A 33 -10.81 -5.63 -28.09
N GLN A 34 -11.81 -4.89 -27.63
CA GLN A 34 -12.00 -3.46 -27.92
C GLN A 34 -11.26 -2.52 -26.95
N GLN A 35 -10.73 -3.05 -25.84
CA GLN A 35 -9.91 -2.32 -24.88
C GLN A 35 -8.44 -2.74 -25.00
N PRO A 36 -7.63 -2.09 -25.85
CA PRO A 36 -6.19 -2.24 -25.74
C PRO A 36 -5.76 -1.86 -24.33
N HIS A 37 -5.02 -2.75 -23.65
CA HIS A 37 -4.56 -2.57 -22.27
C HIS A 37 -3.53 -1.44 -22.10
N VAL A 38 -3.06 -0.86 -23.21
CA VAL A 38 -2.02 0.15 -23.27
C VAL A 38 -2.53 1.33 -24.09
N ALA A 39 -2.14 2.55 -23.68
CA ALA A 39 -2.40 3.76 -24.46
C ALA A 39 -1.74 3.67 -25.85
N PRO A 40 -2.38 4.19 -26.92
CA PRO A 40 -1.81 4.17 -28.26
C PRO A 40 -0.49 4.93 -28.32
N ASP A 41 0.42 4.41 -29.14
CA ASP A 41 1.67 5.09 -29.48
C ASP A 41 1.33 6.31 -30.34
N VAL A 42 1.84 7.47 -29.94
CA VAL A 42 1.73 8.72 -30.70
C VAL A 42 3.13 9.16 -31.13
N PRO A 43 3.29 9.71 -32.35
CA PRO A 43 4.54 10.34 -32.79
C PRO A 43 5.00 11.47 -31.86
N ALA A 44 6.29 11.84 -31.88
CA ALA A 44 6.79 12.90 -31.00
C ALA A 44 6.22 14.29 -31.35
N ASP A 45 6.07 14.57 -32.65
CA ASP A 45 5.50 15.79 -33.22
C ASP A 45 4.00 15.97 -32.93
N PHE A 46 3.30 14.89 -32.55
CA PHE A 46 1.93 14.98 -32.02
C PHE A 46 1.83 15.96 -30.83
N TRP A 47 2.84 15.96 -29.95
CA TRP A 47 2.86 16.87 -28.79
C TRP A 47 3.16 18.33 -29.16
N ASP A 48 3.55 18.59 -30.41
CA ASP A 48 3.80 19.93 -30.91
C ASP A 48 2.54 20.64 -31.43
N GLU A 49 1.41 19.95 -31.52
CA GLU A 49 0.14 20.52 -31.93
C GLU A 49 -0.38 21.59 -30.97
N VAL A 50 -1.01 22.63 -31.52
CA VAL A 50 -1.42 23.84 -30.80
C VAL A 50 -2.33 23.53 -29.60
N VAL A 51 -3.24 22.57 -29.75
CA VAL A 51 -4.20 22.20 -28.69
C VAL A 51 -3.49 21.57 -27.49
N LEU A 52 -2.51 20.69 -27.75
CA LEU A 52 -1.74 20.01 -26.71
C LEU A 52 -0.75 20.95 -26.03
N LYS A 53 -0.06 21.80 -26.80
CA LYS A 53 0.80 22.86 -26.25
C LYS A 53 0.04 23.79 -25.30
N LYS A 54 -1.16 24.24 -25.69
CA LYS A 54 -2.02 25.06 -24.82
C LYS A 54 -2.43 24.33 -23.55
N ALA A 55 -2.76 23.03 -23.66
CA ALA A 55 -3.12 22.23 -22.50
C ALA A 55 -1.93 22.05 -21.52
N LEU A 56 -0.73 21.76 -22.03
CA LEU A 56 0.50 21.65 -21.23
C LEU A 56 0.86 22.99 -20.56
N GLN A 57 0.76 24.10 -21.31
CA GLN A 57 0.99 25.46 -20.78
C GLN A 57 0.01 25.83 -19.66
N SER A 58 -1.20 25.26 -19.67
CA SER A 58 -2.19 25.49 -18.61
C SER A 58 -1.86 24.79 -17.29
N ARG A 59 -0.78 24.00 -17.24
CA ARG A 59 -0.30 23.26 -16.06
C ARG A 59 -1.40 22.40 -15.41
N HIS A 60 -2.24 21.80 -16.25
CA HIS A 60 -3.44 21.09 -15.83
C HIS A 60 -3.54 19.75 -16.54
N MET A 61 -3.14 18.67 -15.86
CA MET A 61 -3.08 17.35 -16.52
C MET A 61 -4.44 16.86 -17.02
N GLY A 62 -5.55 17.16 -16.34
CA GLY A 62 -6.88 16.87 -16.87
C GLY A 62 -7.17 17.48 -18.25
N ARG A 63 -6.73 18.71 -18.50
CA ARG A 63 -6.86 19.34 -19.83
C ARG A 63 -5.96 18.67 -20.85
N VAL A 64 -4.76 18.22 -20.45
CA VAL A 64 -3.84 17.47 -21.30
C VAL A 64 -4.44 16.12 -21.70
N ILE A 65 -4.96 15.35 -20.74
CA ILE A 65 -5.62 14.06 -20.98
C ILE A 65 -6.83 14.24 -21.91
N ARG A 66 -7.63 15.28 -21.67
CA ARG A 66 -8.77 15.60 -22.54
C ARG A 66 -8.33 15.94 -23.96
N ALA A 67 -7.38 16.86 -24.11
CA ALA A 67 -6.84 17.28 -25.40
C ALA A 67 -6.27 16.09 -26.18
N TRP A 68 -5.48 15.25 -25.51
CA TRP A 68 -4.92 14.02 -26.05
C TRP A 68 -6.03 13.07 -26.51
N ARG A 69 -6.96 12.70 -25.63
CA ARG A 69 -7.99 11.68 -25.95
C ARG A 69 -8.94 12.13 -27.07
N THR A 70 -9.19 13.44 -27.19
CA THR A 70 -10.07 14.01 -28.23
C THR A 70 -9.34 14.41 -29.50
N HIS A 71 -8.05 14.12 -29.59
CA HIS A 71 -7.23 14.54 -30.72
C HIS A 71 -7.64 13.81 -32.02
N PRO A 72 -7.76 14.50 -33.17
CA PRO A 72 -8.13 13.89 -34.46
C PRO A 72 -7.21 12.75 -34.92
N HIS A 73 -5.96 12.73 -34.45
CA HIS A 73 -4.99 11.65 -34.72
C HIS A 73 -5.49 10.26 -34.28
N HIS A 74 -6.43 10.17 -33.32
CA HIS A 74 -7.01 8.90 -32.90
C HIS A 74 -8.12 8.37 -33.85
N GLY A 75 -8.36 9.06 -34.97
CA GLY A 75 -9.34 8.72 -35.98
C GLY A 75 -10.66 9.48 -35.81
N GLN A 76 -11.71 9.00 -36.48
CA GLN A 76 -13.01 9.67 -36.54
C GLN A 76 -13.70 9.82 -35.18
N HIS A 77 -13.37 8.95 -34.22
CA HIS A 77 -13.99 8.94 -32.90
C HIS A 77 -12.93 9.22 -31.82
N PRO A 78 -13.15 10.24 -30.97
CA PRO A 78 -12.36 10.44 -29.77
C PRO A 78 -12.22 9.18 -28.93
N ILE A 79 -11.09 9.03 -28.28
CA ILE A 79 -10.91 8.03 -27.24
C ILE A 79 -11.92 8.32 -26.12
N SER A 80 -12.73 7.31 -25.79
CA SER A 80 -13.73 7.47 -24.73
C SER A 80 -13.07 7.71 -23.39
N GLN A 81 -13.72 8.51 -22.55
CA GLN A 81 -13.19 8.86 -21.22
C GLN A 81 -13.01 7.61 -20.35
N GLY A 82 -13.91 6.63 -20.42
CA GLY A 82 -13.72 5.36 -19.71
C GLY A 82 -12.50 4.56 -20.17
N ARG A 83 -12.15 4.62 -21.47
CA ARG A 83 -10.95 3.96 -22.00
C ARG A 83 -9.70 4.67 -21.54
N ALA A 84 -9.65 6.00 -21.63
CA ALA A 84 -8.53 6.79 -21.11
C ALA A 84 -8.33 6.57 -19.61
N ALA A 85 -9.43 6.57 -18.83
CA ALA A 85 -9.40 6.38 -17.38
C ALA A 85 -8.76 5.04 -16.98
N SER A 86 -9.05 3.98 -17.74
CA SER A 86 -8.50 2.64 -17.48
C SER A 86 -6.97 2.59 -17.59
N TRP A 87 -6.36 3.35 -18.52
CA TRP A 87 -4.91 3.39 -18.68
C TRP A 87 -4.22 4.14 -17.54
N VAL A 88 -4.84 5.21 -17.05
CA VAL A 88 -4.32 6.01 -15.94
C VAL A 88 -4.79 5.49 -14.56
N GLY A 89 -5.34 4.27 -14.51
CA GLY A 89 -5.66 3.56 -13.27
C GLY A 89 -6.84 4.12 -12.48
N MET A 90 -7.81 4.77 -13.13
CA MET A 90 -8.99 5.35 -12.46
C MET A 90 -10.31 5.02 -13.17
N SER A 91 -11.43 5.28 -12.51
CA SER A 91 -12.79 5.20 -13.09
C SER A 91 -13.09 6.36 -14.03
N GLN A 92 -14.04 6.16 -14.95
CA GLN A 92 -14.52 7.22 -15.85
C GLN A 92 -15.01 8.46 -15.09
N ALA A 93 -15.71 8.26 -13.96
CA ALA A 93 -16.20 9.36 -13.12
C ALA A 93 -15.07 10.14 -12.43
N GLN A 94 -13.99 9.46 -12.02
CA GLN A 94 -12.79 10.13 -11.51
C GLN A 94 -12.11 10.93 -12.63
N LEU A 95 -11.90 10.34 -13.82
CA LEU A 95 -11.29 11.07 -14.92
C LEU A 95 -12.14 12.28 -15.34
N SER A 96 -13.47 12.18 -15.30
CA SER A 96 -14.34 13.34 -15.53
C SER A 96 -14.04 14.47 -14.55
N ARG A 97 -13.92 14.17 -13.25
CA ARG A 97 -13.56 15.17 -12.24
C ARG A 97 -12.17 15.73 -12.46
N VAL A 98 -11.20 14.91 -12.88
CA VAL A 98 -9.86 15.36 -13.24
C VAL A 98 -9.88 16.29 -14.46
N GLU A 99 -10.69 16.01 -15.48
CA GLU A 99 -10.76 16.81 -16.71
C GLU A 99 -11.46 18.15 -16.53
N THR A 100 -12.42 18.26 -15.60
CA THR A 100 -13.26 19.45 -15.42
C THR A 100 -12.99 20.21 -14.12
N GLY A 101 -12.38 19.57 -13.13
CA GLY A 101 -12.10 20.12 -11.81
C GLY A 101 -10.86 21.01 -11.78
N PRO A 102 -10.38 21.40 -10.58
CA PRO A 102 -9.17 22.18 -10.43
C PRO A 102 -7.90 21.40 -10.86
N PRO A 103 -6.81 22.10 -11.21
CA PRO A 103 -5.53 21.46 -11.53
C PRO A 103 -5.06 20.56 -10.39
N ILE A 104 -4.63 19.35 -10.75
CA ILE A 104 -4.03 18.41 -9.81
C ILE A 104 -2.54 18.70 -9.72
N ALA A 105 -2.07 19.00 -8.50
CA ALA A 105 -0.67 19.32 -8.24
C ALA A 105 0.16 18.13 -7.73
N HIS A 106 -0.43 16.95 -7.54
CA HIS A 106 0.29 15.77 -7.03
C HIS A 106 1.31 15.24 -8.04
N LEU A 107 2.60 15.49 -7.81
CA LEU A 107 3.69 15.17 -8.73
C LEU A 107 3.71 13.70 -9.18
N ASP A 108 3.48 12.73 -8.30
CA ASP A 108 3.52 11.30 -8.70
C ASP A 108 2.40 10.95 -9.68
N ARG A 109 1.20 11.51 -9.49
CA ARG A 109 0.10 11.32 -10.43
C ARG A 109 0.46 11.96 -11.76
N LEU A 110 1.06 13.15 -11.73
CA LEU A 110 1.52 13.83 -12.93
C LEU A 110 2.59 13.00 -13.66
N VAL A 111 3.58 12.46 -12.96
CA VAL A 111 4.64 11.59 -13.48
C VAL A 111 4.05 10.29 -14.04
N GLN A 112 3.15 9.64 -13.30
CA GLN A 112 2.47 8.42 -13.73
C GLN A 112 1.68 8.66 -15.01
N TRP A 113 0.84 9.70 -15.05
CA TRP A 113 0.03 10.03 -16.21
C TRP A 113 0.89 10.43 -17.40
N ALA A 114 1.98 11.17 -17.17
CA ALA A 114 2.94 11.49 -18.21
C ALA A 114 3.64 10.24 -18.76
N THR A 115 3.97 9.27 -17.91
CA THR A 115 4.58 8.00 -18.30
C THR A 115 3.62 7.15 -19.13
N VAL A 116 2.39 6.97 -18.65
CA VAL A 116 1.35 6.18 -19.32
C VAL A 116 1.02 6.74 -20.71
N LEU A 117 0.92 8.07 -20.81
CA LEU A 117 0.63 8.75 -22.07
C LEU A 117 1.87 9.02 -22.92
N ARG A 118 3.06 8.70 -22.41
CA ARG A 118 4.36 8.93 -23.06
C ARG A 118 4.56 10.38 -23.48
N ILE A 119 4.28 11.30 -22.56
CA ILE A 119 4.50 12.73 -22.74
C ILE A 119 6.02 12.99 -22.68
N PRO A 120 6.61 13.68 -23.68
CA PRO A 120 8.02 14.02 -23.65
C PRO A 120 8.37 14.88 -22.43
N ALA A 121 9.45 14.51 -21.72
CA ALA A 121 9.83 15.14 -20.46
C ALA A 121 10.16 16.63 -20.59
N ASP A 122 10.69 17.05 -21.74
CA ASP A 122 11.01 18.45 -22.08
C ASP A 122 9.76 19.33 -22.26
N ARG A 123 8.57 18.72 -22.37
CA ARG A 123 7.28 19.42 -22.54
C ARG A 123 6.48 19.54 -21.23
N LEU A 124 6.93 18.87 -20.16
CA LEU A 124 6.27 18.89 -18.86
C LEU A 124 6.64 20.15 -18.07
N TRP A 125 5.69 20.67 -17.29
CA TRP A 125 5.96 21.78 -16.36
C TRP A 125 6.52 21.31 -15.01
N PHE A 126 6.87 20.02 -14.91
CA PHE A 126 7.40 19.35 -13.73
C PHE A 126 8.48 18.33 -14.15
N ALA A 127 9.33 17.91 -13.20
CA ALA A 127 10.45 17.01 -13.46
C ALA A 127 10.06 15.52 -13.34
N MET A 128 10.61 14.68 -14.22
CA MET A 128 10.49 13.22 -14.14
C MET A 128 11.64 12.62 -13.29
N PRO A 129 11.39 11.59 -12.45
CA PRO A 129 12.45 10.92 -11.69
C PRO A 129 13.49 10.25 -12.61
N ALA A 130 14.76 10.33 -12.26
CA ALA A 130 15.83 9.61 -12.97
C ALA A 130 15.74 8.10 -12.67
N THR A 131 15.81 7.26 -13.70
CA THR A 131 15.76 5.81 -13.59
C THR A 131 17.08 5.24 -13.03
N ALA A 132 17.11 4.89 -11.74
CA ALA A 132 18.12 4.04 -11.09
C ALA A 132 17.45 3.36 -9.87
N GLY A 133 17.47 2.03 -9.67
CA GLY A 133 18.64 1.16 -9.54
C GLY A 133 18.82 0.86 -8.03
N GLU A 134 18.60 -0.39 -7.63
CA GLU A 134 18.59 -0.95 -6.26
C GLU A 134 19.69 -0.41 -5.32
N LEU A 135 19.46 -0.37 -3.99
CA LEU A 135 20.41 -0.76 -2.92
C LEU A 135 19.91 -0.50 -1.45
N ASN A 136 20.27 -1.50 -0.62
CA ASN A 136 20.21 -1.78 0.83
C ASN A 136 20.41 -0.66 1.89
N GLY A 137 19.80 -0.86 3.09
CA GLY A 137 20.54 -0.83 4.38
C GLY A 137 19.95 -0.05 5.59
N ASN A 138 19.51 -0.81 6.62
CA ASN A 138 19.38 -0.52 8.08
C ASN A 138 18.39 0.55 8.62
N GLU A 139 17.41 0.11 9.40
CA GLU A 139 16.50 0.95 10.21
C GLU A 139 16.74 0.74 11.72
N ASN A 140 16.87 1.85 12.45
CA ASN A 140 16.85 1.91 13.92
C ASN A 140 15.44 2.26 14.40
N GLU A 141 14.86 1.41 15.24
CA GLU A 141 13.53 1.60 15.83
C GLU A 141 13.63 2.33 17.19
N VAL A 142 13.08 3.54 17.29
CA VAL A 142 12.92 4.26 18.57
C VAL A 142 11.44 4.56 18.85
N ASN A 143 11.07 4.32 20.11
CA ASN A 143 9.76 4.30 20.77
C ASN A 143 8.71 5.36 20.32
N ARG A 144 7.85 4.98 19.37
CA ARG A 144 6.74 5.80 18.80
C ARG A 144 5.43 5.77 19.61
N ARG A 145 5.49 5.69 20.94
CA ARG A 145 4.29 5.47 21.78
C ARG A 145 3.56 6.74 22.24
N GLN A 146 4.18 7.92 22.16
CA GLN A 146 3.60 9.15 22.76
C GLN A 146 2.93 10.12 21.78
N LEU A 147 3.17 10.04 20.46
CA LEU A 147 2.62 11.01 19.50
C LEU A 147 1.24 10.65 18.93
N PHE A 148 0.86 9.36 18.93
CA PHE A 148 -0.45 8.93 18.43
C PHE A 148 -1.63 9.46 19.27
N ALA A 149 -1.40 9.84 20.53
CA ALA A 149 -2.41 10.47 21.37
C ALA A 149 -2.58 11.98 21.12
N THR A 150 -1.63 12.64 20.44
CA THR A 150 -1.67 14.09 20.18
C THR A 150 -2.06 14.42 18.73
N ALA A 151 -1.74 13.54 17.76
CA ALA A 151 -2.09 13.75 16.35
C ALA A 151 -3.58 13.52 16.05
N VAL A 152 -4.25 12.61 16.79
CA VAL A 152 -5.70 12.37 16.65
C VAL A 152 -6.53 13.54 17.18
N THR A 153 -6.03 14.28 18.17
CA THR A 153 -6.70 15.47 18.72
C THR A 153 -6.61 16.69 17.80
N ALA A 154 -5.58 16.76 16.95
CA ALA A 154 -5.36 17.88 16.04
C ALA A 154 -6.28 17.88 14.79
N ALA A 155 -6.91 16.76 14.45
CA ALA A 155 -7.77 16.66 13.26
C ALA A 155 -9.28 16.67 13.56
N THR A 156 -9.71 16.63 14.83
CA THR A 156 -11.15 16.60 15.20
C THR A 156 -11.63 17.76 16.07
N SER A 157 -10.77 18.71 16.42
CA SER A 157 -11.20 19.88 17.21
C SER A 157 -11.60 21.07 16.33
N SER A 158 -12.84 21.04 15.84
CA SER A 158 -13.62 22.27 15.72
C SER A 158 -14.49 22.41 16.98
N VAL A 159 -14.45 23.60 17.61
CA VAL A 159 -15.22 24.04 18.81
C VAL A 159 -14.55 23.55 20.12
N ILE A 160 -13.82 24.33 20.93
CA ILE A 160 -14.04 25.67 21.49
C ILE A 160 -12.66 26.35 21.78
N GLY A 161 -12.48 27.60 21.31
CA GLY A 161 -11.64 28.61 21.98
C GLY A 161 -10.12 28.64 21.73
N GLY A 162 -9.68 29.46 20.77
CA GLY A 162 -8.57 30.40 21.01
C GLY A 162 -7.14 30.08 20.55
N ARG A 163 -6.91 29.89 19.24
CA ARG A 163 -5.87 30.55 18.39
C ARG A 163 -5.74 29.77 17.07
N PRO A 164 -5.69 30.43 15.90
CA PRO A 164 -5.54 29.73 14.62
C PRO A 164 -4.15 29.08 14.55
N ALA A 165 -4.11 27.79 14.20
CA ALA A 165 -2.88 27.18 13.72
C ALA A 165 -2.42 27.96 12.47
N PRO A 166 -1.15 28.41 12.39
CA PRO A 166 -0.77 29.46 11.45
C PRO A 166 -0.83 28.96 10.00
N GLU A 167 -1.33 29.84 9.13
CA GLU A 167 -1.50 29.74 7.67
C GLU A 167 -0.21 29.47 6.85
N LEU A 168 0.89 29.03 7.46
CA LEU A 168 2.16 28.71 6.79
C LEU A 168 2.24 27.27 6.24
N LEU A 169 1.28 26.40 6.57
CA LEU A 169 1.32 24.98 6.18
C LEU A 169 0.89 24.68 4.74
N VAL A 170 0.25 25.60 4.03
CA VAL A 170 -0.31 25.32 2.69
C VAL A 170 0.73 25.50 1.58
N ALA A 171 1.69 26.42 1.77
CA ALA A 171 2.68 26.75 0.74
C ALA A 171 3.83 25.74 0.66
N ASP A 172 4.15 24.99 1.72
CA ASP A 172 5.31 24.05 1.78
C ASP A 172 4.95 22.58 1.95
N ARG A 173 3.66 22.26 2.05
CA ARG A 173 3.15 20.88 2.17
C ARG A 173 3.66 19.95 1.09
N GLU A 174 3.70 20.41 -0.16
CA GLU A 174 4.14 19.61 -1.29
C GLU A 174 5.62 19.22 -1.20
N ALA A 175 6.50 20.13 -0.76
CA ALA A 175 7.93 19.84 -0.61
C ALA A 175 8.17 18.77 0.47
N VAL A 176 7.43 18.85 1.57
CA VAL A 176 7.53 17.93 2.71
C VAL A 176 6.87 16.58 2.40
N GLU A 177 5.74 16.56 1.71
CA GLU A 177 5.11 15.32 1.22
C GLU A 177 5.98 14.61 0.17
N TRP A 178 6.67 15.37 -0.69
CA TRP A 178 7.64 14.83 -1.64
C TRP A 178 8.84 14.21 -0.90
N PHE A 179 9.36 14.92 0.10
CA PHE A 179 10.51 14.50 0.88
C PHE A 179 10.22 13.23 1.68
N ALA A 180 9.09 13.20 2.40
CA ALA A 180 8.62 12.00 3.11
C ALA A 180 8.41 10.83 2.16
N TRP A 181 7.81 11.06 1.00
CA TRP A 181 7.60 10.00 0.01
C TRP A 181 8.93 9.42 -0.50
N HIS A 182 9.93 10.25 -0.77
CA HIS A 182 11.25 9.78 -1.23
C HIS A 182 11.99 8.99 -0.14
N LEU A 183 11.99 9.49 1.10
CA LEU A 183 12.56 8.76 2.23
C LEU A 183 11.92 7.38 2.37
N TRP A 184 10.60 7.32 2.34
CA TRP A 184 9.84 6.08 2.48
C TRP A 184 10.04 5.12 1.30
N GLN A 185 9.96 5.61 0.06
CA GLN A 185 10.09 4.79 -1.14
C GLN A 185 11.47 4.13 -1.24
N HIS A 186 12.50 4.82 -0.76
CA HIS A 186 13.88 4.32 -0.75
C HIS A 186 14.31 3.68 0.58
N ARG A 187 13.40 3.58 1.57
CA ARG A 187 13.70 3.11 2.94
C ARG A 187 14.94 3.77 3.55
N LYS A 188 14.98 5.10 3.48
CA LYS A 188 16.05 5.93 4.03
C LYS A 188 15.51 6.85 5.11
N ASP A 189 16.35 7.16 6.09
CA ASP A 189 16.09 8.18 7.09
C ASP A 189 16.55 9.59 6.65
N GLU A 190 17.47 9.65 5.68
CA GLU A 190 18.07 10.89 5.20
C GLU A 190 18.26 10.89 3.67
N LEU A 191 18.28 12.08 3.03
CA LEU A 191 18.62 12.25 1.62
C LEU A 191 19.78 13.22 1.42
N GLU A 192 20.67 12.87 0.50
CA GLU A 192 21.73 13.75 0.06
C GLU A 192 21.18 14.95 -0.74
N PRO A 193 21.79 16.14 -0.66
CA PRO A 193 21.35 17.31 -1.42
C PRO A 193 21.26 17.08 -2.94
N SER A 194 22.14 16.22 -3.48
CA SER A 194 22.16 15.86 -4.90
C SER A 194 20.92 15.08 -5.35
N GLN A 195 20.20 14.46 -4.40
CA GLN A 195 18.98 13.71 -4.66
C GLN A 195 17.72 14.60 -4.59
N ILE A 196 17.85 15.86 -4.17
CA ILE A 196 16.72 16.77 -3.92
C ILE A 196 16.68 17.85 -5.01
N PRO A 197 15.56 18.02 -5.73
CA PRO A 197 15.39 19.14 -6.65
C PRO A 197 15.61 20.49 -5.96
N GLY A 198 16.35 21.40 -6.60
CA GLY A 198 16.71 22.69 -5.98
C GLY A 198 15.50 23.52 -5.51
N SER A 199 14.37 23.44 -6.22
CA SER A 199 13.11 24.08 -5.81
C SER A 199 12.51 23.50 -4.52
N ILE A 200 12.74 22.20 -4.27
CA ILE A 200 12.31 21.52 -3.05
C ILE A 200 13.30 21.82 -1.92
N ALA A 201 14.60 21.74 -2.18
CA ALA A 201 15.64 21.98 -1.19
C ALA A 201 15.51 23.38 -0.55
N SER A 202 15.21 24.42 -1.35
CA SER A 202 14.99 25.77 -0.83
C SER A 202 13.81 25.86 0.14
N ARG A 203 12.73 25.10 -0.10
CA ARG A 203 11.54 25.06 0.77
C ARG A 203 11.80 24.23 2.03
N LEU A 204 12.51 23.11 1.89
CA LEU A 204 12.92 22.27 3.02
C LEU A 204 13.81 23.02 4.01
N ASN A 205 14.72 23.89 3.52
CA ASN A 205 15.59 24.71 4.37
C ASN A 205 14.82 25.65 5.30
N SER A 206 13.59 26.03 4.92
CA SER A 206 12.73 26.91 5.71
C SER A 206 11.70 26.14 6.56
N HIS A 207 11.65 24.81 6.45
CA HIS A 207 10.61 24.01 7.08
C HIS A 207 11.00 23.61 8.52
N PRO A 208 10.14 23.87 9.54
CA PRO A 208 10.50 23.72 10.95
C PRO A 208 10.80 22.28 11.40
N HIS A 209 10.32 21.29 10.64
CA HIS A 209 10.51 19.87 10.94
C HIS A 209 11.58 19.19 10.09
N VAL A 210 12.31 19.94 9.27
CA VAL A 210 13.38 19.41 8.44
C VAL A 210 14.69 20.02 8.89
N LEU A 211 15.69 19.18 9.08
CA LEU A 211 17.02 19.60 9.50
C LEU A 211 18.08 19.03 8.59
N ARG A 212 19.18 19.78 8.52
CA ARG A 212 20.36 19.41 7.76
C ARG A 212 21.42 18.86 8.72
N THR A 213 21.95 17.68 8.42
CA THR A 213 23.03 17.08 9.20
C THR A 213 24.34 17.82 8.99
N VAL A 214 25.36 17.45 9.76
CA VAL A 214 26.71 18.05 9.64
C VAL A 214 27.31 17.69 8.27
N GLU A 215 27.00 16.49 7.77
CA GLU A 215 27.38 15.97 6.46
C GLU A 215 26.63 16.65 5.32
N GLY A 216 25.57 17.40 5.63
CA GLY A 216 24.80 18.18 4.67
C GLY A 216 23.54 17.48 4.14
N SER A 217 23.24 16.26 4.61
CA SER A 217 22.05 15.48 4.27
C SER A 217 20.80 16.04 4.95
N TYR A 218 19.63 15.83 4.35
CA TYR A 218 18.34 16.29 4.88
C TYR A 218 17.64 15.14 5.60
N ARG A 219 17.02 15.42 6.75
CA ARG A 219 16.15 14.48 7.47
C ARG A 219 15.05 15.19 8.26
N PHE A 220 14.05 14.45 8.70
CA PHE A 220 13.04 14.99 9.63
C PHE A 220 13.60 15.11 11.06
N THR A 221 13.09 16.09 11.81
CA THR A 221 13.34 16.20 13.26
C THR A 221 12.89 14.97 14.03
N ASP A 222 11.83 14.33 13.55
CA ASP A 222 11.28 13.10 14.09
C ASP A 222 11.03 12.11 12.93
N PRO A 223 11.64 10.91 12.93
CA PRO A 223 11.43 9.89 11.91
C PRO A 223 9.95 9.49 11.73
N ALA A 224 9.11 9.62 12.76
CA ALA A 224 7.69 9.29 12.68
C ALA A 224 6.92 10.20 11.70
N LEU A 225 7.45 11.39 11.38
CA LEU A 225 6.84 12.29 10.42
C LEU A 225 6.76 11.69 9.02
N THR A 226 7.75 10.86 8.63
CA THR A 226 7.73 10.15 7.35
C THR A 226 6.48 9.28 7.24
N ASP A 227 6.20 8.45 8.25
CA ASP A 227 5.03 7.56 8.26
C ASP A 227 3.71 8.35 8.24
N VAL A 228 3.60 9.43 9.02
CA VAL A 228 2.38 10.24 9.08
C VAL A 228 2.09 10.92 7.75
N LEU A 229 3.10 11.55 7.14
CA LEU A 229 2.94 12.27 5.86
C LEU A 229 2.64 11.30 4.72
N VAL A 230 3.33 10.17 4.67
CA VAL A 230 3.06 9.11 3.68
C VAL A 230 1.67 8.54 3.88
N ALA A 231 1.26 8.26 5.13
CA ALA A 231 -0.08 7.76 5.42
C ALA A 231 -1.18 8.72 4.96
N HIS A 232 -1.06 10.03 5.24
CA HIS A 232 -2.04 11.01 4.76
C HIS A 232 -2.10 11.07 3.22
N ARG A 233 -0.96 11.02 2.55
CA ARG A 233 -0.87 11.01 1.09
C ARG A 233 -1.51 9.77 0.49
N VAL A 234 -1.17 8.59 1.00
CA VAL A 234 -1.71 7.30 0.57
C VAL A 234 -3.21 7.22 0.87
N PHE A 235 -3.65 7.65 2.05
CA PHE A 235 -5.07 7.69 2.41
C PHE A 235 -5.87 8.62 1.50
N GLY A 236 -5.31 9.76 1.10
CA GLY A 236 -5.94 10.63 0.10
C GLY A 236 -6.19 9.94 -1.24
N ASP A 237 -5.32 9.03 -1.67
CA ASP A 237 -5.52 8.18 -2.85
C ASP A 237 -6.65 7.16 -2.62
N ILE A 238 -6.61 6.48 -1.45
CA ILE A 238 -7.59 5.46 -1.04
C ILE A 238 -9.00 6.04 -0.96
N ALA A 239 -9.17 7.16 -0.26
CA ALA A 239 -10.46 7.84 -0.08
C ALA A 239 -11.07 8.32 -1.40
N GLN A 240 -10.21 8.58 -2.40
CA GLN A 240 -10.67 8.89 -3.75
C GLN A 240 -11.07 7.66 -4.55
N GLY A 241 -10.81 6.44 -4.06
CA GLY A 241 -11.08 5.17 -4.72
C GLY A 241 -9.92 4.67 -5.57
N SER A 242 -8.69 5.10 -5.30
CA SER A 242 -7.47 4.66 -5.98
C SER A 242 -6.55 3.96 -4.99
N GLY A 243 -6.01 2.81 -5.40
CA GLY A 243 -5.03 2.05 -4.61
C GLY A 243 -3.61 2.16 -5.20
N HIS A 244 -3.35 3.13 -6.07
CA HIS A 244 -2.11 3.19 -6.84
C HIS A 244 -0.91 3.46 -5.93
N LEU A 245 -1.02 4.46 -5.05
CA LEU A 245 0.07 4.75 -4.10
C LEU A 245 0.26 3.62 -3.09
N LEU A 246 -0.83 2.93 -2.73
CA LEU A 246 -0.77 1.77 -1.85
C LEU A 246 -0.10 0.56 -2.53
N ALA A 247 0.03 0.55 -3.85
CA ALA A 247 0.62 -0.56 -4.60
C ALA A 247 2.13 -0.39 -4.89
N THR A 248 2.73 0.76 -4.58
CA THR A 248 4.10 1.10 -5.02
C THR A 248 5.18 0.37 -4.25
N ALA A 249 5.03 0.24 -2.93
CA ALA A 249 5.92 -0.49 -2.05
C ALA A 249 5.15 -0.98 -0.82
N GLN A 250 5.71 -1.97 -0.13
CA GLN A 250 5.13 -2.47 1.11
C GLN A 250 5.18 -1.39 2.19
N THR A 251 4.04 -1.13 2.82
CA THR A 251 3.91 -0.14 3.89
C THR A 251 4.52 -0.63 5.19
N SER A 252 5.04 0.32 5.98
CA SER A 252 5.54 0.03 7.33
C SER A 252 4.35 -0.21 8.27
N HIS A 253 4.60 -0.90 9.39
CA HIS A 253 3.57 -1.08 10.43
C HIS A 253 3.03 0.26 10.97
N ALA A 254 3.88 1.29 11.08
CA ALA A 254 3.49 2.60 11.57
C ALA A 254 2.67 3.40 10.53
N THR A 255 3.03 3.31 9.25
CA THR A 255 2.22 3.83 8.15
C THR A 255 0.84 3.17 8.15
N ASP A 256 0.77 1.84 8.25
CA ASP A 256 -0.51 1.11 8.30
C ASP A 256 -1.40 1.54 9.47
N LEU A 257 -0.83 1.71 10.67
CA LEU A 257 -1.59 2.16 11.86
C LEU A 257 -2.21 3.54 11.65
N THR A 258 -1.48 4.43 10.97
CA THR A 258 -1.97 5.78 10.68
C THR A 258 -3.09 5.72 9.64
N ILE A 259 -2.91 4.93 8.58
CA ILE A 259 -3.95 4.73 7.56
C ILE A 259 -5.17 4.02 8.15
N SER A 260 -5.00 3.05 9.06
CA SER A 260 -6.11 2.31 9.67
C SER A 260 -6.96 3.21 10.57
N ALA A 261 -6.33 4.12 11.31
CA ALA A 261 -7.03 5.14 12.09
C ALA A 261 -7.86 6.08 11.19
N LEU A 262 -7.29 6.51 10.05
CA LEU A 262 -8.03 7.32 9.06
C LEU A 262 -9.16 6.54 8.39
N ALA A 263 -8.95 5.25 8.12
CA ALA A 263 -9.92 4.38 7.46
C ALA A 263 -11.07 3.93 8.40
N ALA A 264 -10.89 3.97 9.72
CA ALA A 264 -11.92 3.55 10.67
C ALA A 264 -13.26 4.25 10.41
N ASP A 265 -13.21 5.56 10.17
CA ASP A 265 -14.40 6.40 9.94
C ASP A 265 -14.78 6.59 8.46
N ASP A 266 -14.03 5.99 7.53
CA ASP A 266 -14.30 6.09 6.09
C ASP A 266 -14.74 4.74 5.49
N GLU A 267 -16.05 4.54 5.39
CA GLU A 267 -16.66 3.35 4.79
C GLU A 267 -16.27 3.16 3.32
N GLY A 268 -16.05 4.24 2.57
CA GLY A 268 -15.61 4.18 1.17
C GLY A 268 -14.20 3.59 1.07
N ALA A 269 -13.29 4.10 1.89
CA ALA A 269 -11.93 3.58 2.03
C ALA A 269 -11.93 2.11 2.48
N ARG A 270 -12.70 1.74 3.51
CA ARG A 270 -12.79 0.34 3.98
C ARG A 270 -13.31 -0.61 2.91
N ARG A 271 -14.30 -0.20 2.13
CA ARG A 271 -14.79 -0.99 0.98
C ARG A 271 -13.73 -1.13 -0.11
N GLY A 272 -13.02 -0.05 -0.44
CA GLY A 272 -11.91 -0.06 -1.41
C GLY A 272 -10.79 -1.02 -0.98
N LEU A 273 -10.30 -0.87 0.25
CA LEU A 273 -9.31 -1.74 0.87
C LEU A 273 -9.77 -3.20 0.89
N THR A 274 -11.03 -3.48 1.22
CA THR A 274 -11.57 -4.85 1.22
C THR A 274 -11.57 -5.45 -0.20
N ALA A 275 -11.93 -4.67 -1.21
CA ALA A 275 -11.91 -5.11 -2.60
C ALA A 275 -10.47 -5.37 -3.09
N TRP A 276 -9.54 -4.46 -2.78
CA TRP A 276 -8.14 -4.59 -3.16
C TRP A 276 -7.43 -5.71 -2.41
N MET A 277 -7.70 -5.92 -1.13
CA MET A 277 -7.20 -7.08 -0.38
C MET A 277 -7.55 -8.41 -1.09
N ARG A 278 -8.77 -8.52 -1.62
CA ARG A 278 -9.26 -9.76 -2.26
C ARG A 278 -8.81 -9.92 -3.71
N THR A 279 -8.72 -8.81 -4.46
CA THR A 279 -8.62 -8.85 -5.92
C THR A 279 -7.62 -7.85 -6.52
N GLY A 280 -6.79 -7.23 -5.68
CA GLY A 280 -5.77 -6.28 -6.10
C GLY A 280 -4.78 -6.89 -7.09
N ALA A 281 -4.37 -6.11 -8.08
CA ALA A 281 -3.54 -6.57 -9.19
C ALA A 281 -2.16 -7.09 -8.76
N THR A 282 -1.61 -6.55 -7.67
CA THR A 282 -0.27 -6.87 -7.16
C THR A 282 -0.33 -7.43 -5.76
N ALA A 283 0.56 -8.35 -5.39
CA ALA A 283 0.68 -8.84 -4.02
C ALA A 283 0.89 -7.71 -3.00
N VAL A 284 1.68 -6.68 -3.34
CA VAL A 284 1.91 -5.48 -2.51
C VAL A 284 0.60 -4.77 -2.16
N LEU A 285 -0.23 -4.46 -3.16
CA LEU A 285 -1.54 -3.86 -2.91
C LEU A 285 -2.43 -4.73 -2.01
N ARG A 286 -2.43 -6.06 -2.23
CA ARG A 286 -3.26 -6.98 -1.44
C ARG A 286 -2.79 -7.06 0.01
N VAL A 287 -1.48 -7.20 0.24
CA VAL A 287 -0.88 -7.30 1.57
C VAL A 287 -0.99 -6.00 2.35
N ASN A 288 -0.77 -4.84 1.73
CA ASN A 288 -0.93 -3.55 2.37
C ASN A 288 -2.39 -3.30 2.75
N SER A 289 -3.33 -3.65 1.86
CA SER A 289 -4.76 -3.54 2.16
C SER A 289 -5.17 -4.44 3.33
N ALA A 290 -4.69 -5.69 3.36
CA ALA A 290 -4.92 -6.59 4.49
C ALA A 290 -4.31 -6.05 5.79
N GLY A 291 -3.09 -5.49 5.72
CA GLY A 291 -2.37 -4.94 6.86
C GLY A 291 -3.05 -3.74 7.50
N ILE A 292 -3.62 -2.85 6.69
CA ILE A 292 -4.43 -1.73 7.18
C ILE A 292 -5.71 -2.24 7.82
N LEU A 293 -6.46 -3.12 7.14
CA LEU A 293 -7.75 -3.65 7.64
C LEU A 293 -7.60 -4.42 8.95
N ALA A 294 -6.52 -5.18 9.11
CA ALA A 294 -6.21 -5.92 10.34
C ALA A 294 -5.97 -5.01 11.56
N LYS A 295 -5.70 -3.72 11.34
CA LYS A 295 -5.39 -2.71 12.36
C LYS A 295 -6.52 -1.70 12.59
N VAL A 296 -7.68 -1.88 11.96
CA VAL A 296 -8.86 -1.00 12.19
C VAL A 296 -9.50 -1.25 13.56
N GLY A 297 -9.25 -2.42 14.16
CA GLY A 297 -9.83 -2.78 15.47
C GLY A 297 -11.23 -3.38 15.40
N VAL A 298 -11.72 -3.69 14.20
CA VAL A 298 -12.98 -4.42 13.97
C VAL A 298 -12.67 -5.91 13.78
N PRO A 299 -13.15 -6.81 14.66
CA PRO A 299 -12.80 -8.24 14.61
C PRO A 299 -13.09 -8.91 13.26
N GLU A 300 -14.19 -8.53 12.60
CA GLU A 300 -14.58 -9.10 11.30
C GLU A 300 -13.61 -8.71 10.18
N LEU A 301 -13.02 -7.51 10.26
CA LEU A 301 -11.98 -7.08 9.33
C LEU A 301 -10.66 -7.80 9.59
N GLY A 302 -10.34 -8.06 10.86
CA GLY A 302 -9.21 -8.91 11.26
C GLY A 302 -9.35 -10.34 10.73
N ASP A 303 -10.51 -10.97 10.94
CA ASP A 303 -10.84 -12.30 10.40
C ASP A 303 -10.69 -12.33 8.87
N ALA A 304 -11.21 -11.32 8.18
CA ALA A 304 -11.15 -11.23 6.73
C ALA A 304 -9.71 -11.03 6.21
N ALA A 305 -8.91 -10.21 6.90
CA ALA A 305 -7.51 -9.99 6.58
C ALA A 305 -6.69 -11.27 6.74
N ILE A 306 -6.84 -11.98 7.86
CA ILE A 306 -6.15 -13.26 8.09
C ILE A 306 -6.56 -14.29 7.05
N CYS A 307 -7.86 -14.42 6.74
CA CYS A 307 -8.31 -15.32 5.68
C CYS A 307 -7.68 -14.99 4.31
N ALA A 308 -7.60 -13.71 3.96
CA ALA A 308 -7.01 -13.27 2.70
C ALA A 308 -5.50 -13.57 2.66
N ILE A 309 -4.77 -13.24 3.73
CA ILE A 309 -3.34 -13.53 3.87
C ILE A 309 -3.12 -15.04 3.80
N ARG A 310 -3.89 -15.86 4.52
CA ARG A 310 -3.73 -17.33 4.49
C ARG A 310 -3.95 -17.93 3.11
N ALA A 311 -4.91 -17.41 2.33
CA ALA A 311 -5.27 -17.94 1.02
C ALA A 311 -4.32 -17.52 -0.11
N ASP A 312 -3.57 -16.43 0.07
CA ASP A 312 -2.70 -15.84 -0.95
C ASP A 312 -1.22 -16.04 -0.58
N GLN A 313 -0.52 -16.89 -1.31
CA GLN A 313 0.86 -17.26 -1.00
C GLN A 313 1.83 -16.07 -1.04
N ASP A 314 1.67 -15.16 -2.01
CA ASP A 314 2.56 -14.02 -2.17
C ASP A 314 2.33 -13.00 -1.04
N ALA A 315 1.06 -12.69 -0.76
CA ALA A 315 0.71 -11.79 0.33
C ALA A 315 1.09 -12.38 1.69
N ARG A 316 0.93 -13.69 1.89
CA ARG A 316 1.36 -14.41 3.09
C ARG A 316 2.86 -14.27 3.31
N HIS A 317 3.67 -14.53 2.29
CA HIS A 317 5.11 -14.42 2.39
C HIS A 317 5.51 -12.99 2.77
N LEU A 318 5.01 -11.98 2.04
CA LEU A 318 5.29 -10.57 2.35
C LEU A 318 4.87 -10.15 3.76
N TYR A 319 3.71 -10.61 4.23
CA TYR A 319 3.23 -10.26 5.58
C TYR A 319 4.06 -10.93 6.67
N LEU A 320 4.34 -12.23 6.53
CA LEU A 320 5.20 -12.97 7.46
C LEU A 320 6.59 -12.36 7.53
N THR A 321 7.18 -11.96 6.39
CA THR A 321 8.48 -11.28 6.36
C THR A 321 8.43 -9.96 7.13
N ALA A 322 7.39 -9.14 6.93
CA ALA A 322 7.24 -7.88 7.65
C ALA A 322 7.09 -8.08 9.18
N VAL A 323 6.28 -9.06 9.58
CA VAL A 323 6.09 -9.40 11.00
C VAL A 323 7.38 -9.96 11.59
N ALA A 324 8.06 -10.89 10.93
CA ALA A 324 9.32 -11.45 11.41
C ALA A 324 10.40 -10.37 11.54
N SER A 325 10.55 -9.50 10.54
CA SER A 325 11.55 -8.42 10.58
C SER A 325 11.30 -7.47 11.76
N ARG A 326 10.06 -7.04 11.98
CA ARG A 326 9.69 -6.15 13.09
C ARG A 326 9.75 -6.86 14.44
N VAL A 327 9.02 -7.96 14.60
CA VAL A 327 8.85 -8.64 15.89
C VAL A 327 10.15 -9.27 16.35
N LEU A 328 10.99 -9.75 15.44
CA LEU A 328 12.31 -10.31 15.73
C LEU A 328 13.46 -9.33 15.51
N GLY A 329 13.21 -8.10 15.06
CA GLY A 329 14.24 -7.07 14.89
C GLY A 329 15.39 -7.54 13.99
N ILE A 330 15.09 -8.39 13.01
CA ILE A 330 16.07 -8.99 12.11
C ILE A 330 16.01 -8.32 10.73
N PRO A 331 17.13 -8.29 9.97
CA PRO A 331 17.15 -7.75 8.62
C PRO A 331 16.12 -8.40 7.71
N TRP A 332 15.56 -7.62 6.78
CA TRP A 332 14.52 -8.07 5.84
C TRP A 332 14.87 -9.36 5.10
N ALA A 333 16.12 -9.50 4.65
CA ALA A 333 16.59 -10.69 3.95
C ALA A 333 16.54 -11.97 4.83
N HIS A 334 16.91 -11.85 6.11
CA HIS A 334 16.81 -12.96 7.06
C HIS A 334 15.34 -13.24 7.42
N ALA A 335 14.52 -12.20 7.59
CA ALA A 335 13.09 -12.35 7.81
C ALA A 335 12.38 -13.06 6.64
N ALA A 336 12.83 -12.85 5.41
CA ALA A 336 12.29 -13.52 4.22
C ALA A 336 12.61 -15.02 4.24
N GLN A 337 13.81 -15.41 4.68
CA GLN A 337 14.18 -16.81 4.86
C GLN A 337 13.31 -17.48 5.93
N VAL A 338 13.17 -16.85 7.10
CA VAL A 338 12.30 -17.33 8.19
C VAL A 338 10.85 -17.50 7.71
N ALA A 339 10.33 -16.54 6.94
CA ALA A 339 8.98 -16.61 6.37
C ALA A 339 8.82 -17.77 5.39
N SER A 340 9.80 -18.00 4.50
CA SER A 340 9.80 -19.14 3.58
C SER A 340 9.86 -20.47 4.32
N GLU A 341 10.70 -20.59 5.36
CA GLU A 341 10.79 -21.78 6.18
C GLU A 341 9.49 -22.07 6.92
N ALA A 342 8.87 -21.05 7.52
CA ALA A 342 7.60 -21.19 8.22
C ALA A 342 6.46 -21.68 7.32
N VAL A 343 6.49 -21.31 6.03
CA VAL A 343 5.53 -21.78 5.02
C VAL A 343 5.86 -23.18 4.52
N ALA A 344 7.15 -23.54 4.43
CA ALA A 344 7.61 -24.83 3.92
C ALA A 344 7.53 -25.98 4.95
N HIS A 345 7.73 -25.68 6.24
CA HIS A 345 7.84 -26.67 7.32
C HIS A 345 6.52 -27.01 8.02
N ALA A 346 5.37 -26.66 7.43
CA ALA A 346 4.07 -27.15 7.85
C ALA A 346 4.02 -28.70 7.75
N GLY A 347 4.54 -29.39 8.77
CA GLY A 347 4.63 -30.85 8.86
C GLY A 347 6.01 -31.49 9.10
N ARG A 348 7.10 -30.75 9.33
CA ARG A 348 8.38 -31.35 9.76
C ARG A 348 9.04 -30.51 10.85
N GLY A 349 9.15 -31.07 12.05
CA GLY A 349 9.84 -30.44 13.18
C GLY A 349 11.26 -30.06 12.78
N VAL A 350 11.60 -28.78 12.96
CA VAL A 350 12.92 -28.23 12.62
C VAL A 350 13.88 -28.46 13.79
N HIS A 351 15.11 -28.87 13.45
CA HIS A 351 16.19 -29.18 14.38
C HIS A 351 16.68 -27.92 15.10
N VAL A 352 16.82 -28.02 16.41
CA VAL A 352 17.20 -26.92 17.33
C VAL A 352 18.64 -26.47 17.07
N ALA A 353 18.81 -25.18 16.72
CA ALA A 353 20.05 -24.44 16.90
C ALA A 353 19.97 -23.64 18.20
N ASP A 354 21.05 -23.72 18.99
CA ASP A 354 21.41 -22.95 20.21
C ASP A 354 20.26 -22.41 21.09
N GLY A 355 19.99 -23.09 22.21
CA GLY A 355 18.78 -22.91 23.05
C GLY A 355 18.53 -21.49 23.59
N GLY A 356 19.57 -20.66 23.74
CA GLY A 356 19.40 -19.27 24.20
C GLY A 356 18.78 -18.32 23.15
N ALA A 357 19.04 -18.56 21.86
CA ALA A 357 18.47 -17.76 20.78
C ALA A 357 16.99 -18.08 20.56
N THR A 358 16.62 -19.37 20.65
CA THR A 358 15.24 -19.84 20.50
C THR A 358 14.32 -19.27 21.58
N GLU A 359 14.76 -19.21 22.84
CA GLU A 359 13.96 -18.65 23.94
C GLU A 359 13.65 -17.16 23.74
N SER A 360 14.63 -16.38 23.27
CA SER A 360 14.45 -14.96 22.96
C SER A 360 13.44 -14.74 21.82
N ILE A 361 13.53 -15.55 20.76
CA ILE A 361 12.58 -15.53 19.62
C ILE A 361 11.16 -15.84 20.11
N CYS A 362 10.99 -16.94 20.85
CA CYS A 362 9.69 -17.35 21.41
C CYS A 362 9.08 -16.27 22.30
N THR A 363 9.90 -15.62 23.13
CA THR A 363 9.44 -14.55 24.03
C THR A 363 8.91 -13.35 23.25
N ARG A 364 9.59 -12.94 22.18
CA ARG A 364 9.17 -11.78 21.37
C ARG A 364 7.90 -12.07 20.58
N LEU A 365 7.81 -13.26 19.97
CA LEU A 365 6.59 -13.69 19.29
C LEU A 365 5.41 -13.83 20.26
N ALA A 366 5.64 -14.40 21.45
CA ALA A 366 4.65 -14.52 22.50
C ALA A 366 4.14 -13.14 22.99
N SER A 367 5.04 -12.17 23.13
CA SER A 367 4.65 -10.79 23.45
C SER A 367 3.77 -10.17 22.36
N GLU A 368 4.01 -10.50 21.09
CA GLU A 368 3.19 -9.99 19.99
C GLU A 368 1.77 -10.58 20.03
N LEU A 369 1.55 -11.79 20.56
CA LEU A 369 0.20 -12.36 20.72
C LEU A 369 -0.72 -11.50 21.62
N ALA A 370 -0.14 -10.70 22.52
CA ALA A 370 -0.90 -9.76 23.35
C ALA A 370 -1.17 -8.41 22.65
N ASN A 371 -0.67 -8.20 21.43
CA ASN A 371 -0.85 -6.93 20.71
C ASN A 371 -2.29 -6.76 20.22
N GLY A 372 -3.06 -5.91 20.91
CA GLY A 372 -4.44 -5.59 20.55
C GLY A 372 -4.64 -4.78 19.27
N ARG A 373 -3.56 -4.30 18.63
CA ARG A 373 -3.64 -3.36 17.50
C ARG A 373 -3.48 -3.98 16.12
N ASP A 374 -3.10 -5.26 16.02
CA ASP A 374 -2.85 -5.90 14.74
C ASP A 374 -3.21 -7.38 14.78
N ALA A 375 -4.44 -7.71 14.37
CA ALA A 375 -4.94 -9.09 14.42
C ALA A 375 -4.11 -10.03 13.54
N ALA A 376 -3.65 -9.56 12.37
CA ALA A 376 -2.90 -10.38 11.42
C ALA A 376 -1.44 -10.58 11.85
N ALA A 377 -0.84 -9.60 12.55
CA ALA A 377 0.46 -9.80 13.18
C ALA A 377 0.41 -10.88 14.27
N ARG A 378 -0.65 -10.90 15.08
CA ARG A 378 -0.85 -11.98 16.06
C ARG A 378 -0.96 -13.36 15.41
N TRP A 379 -1.73 -13.47 14.32
CA TRP A 379 -1.81 -14.70 13.53
C TRP A 379 -0.43 -15.14 13.02
N CYS A 380 0.32 -14.22 12.42
CA CYS A 380 1.67 -14.49 11.92
C CYS A 380 2.62 -14.95 13.03
N SER A 381 2.57 -14.30 14.20
CA SER A 381 3.38 -14.70 15.35
C SER A 381 3.03 -16.09 15.85
N ALA A 382 1.75 -16.50 15.81
CA ALA A 382 1.35 -17.87 16.10
C ALA A 382 1.91 -18.88 15.08
N VAL A 383 1.86 -18.54 13.78
CA VAL A 383 2.47 -19.37 12.71
C VAL A 383 3.97 -19.51 12.91
N LEU A 384 4.68 -18.44 13.24
CA LEU A 384 6.12 -18.46 13.51
C LEU A 384 6.45 -19.26 14.78
N LEU A 385 5.66 -19.10 15.85
CA LEU A 385 5.81 -19.88 17.09
C LEU A 385 5.66 -21.38 16.86
N ALA A 386 4.73 -21.80 15.99
CA ALA A 386 4.53 -23.21 15.65
C ALA A 386 5.79 -23.88 15.09
N ASN A 387 6.70 -23.09 14.50
CA ASN A 387 7.92 -23.57 13.86
C ASN A 387 9.16 -23.53 14.79
N CYS A 388 9.04 -23.02 16.02
CA CYS A 388 10.19 -22.82 16.93
C CYS A 388 10.69 -24.11 17.63
N GLY A 389 10.28 -25.31 17.19
CA GLY A 389 10.56 -26.57 17.91
C GLY A 389 9.70 -26.73 19.17
N GLU A 390 9.67 -27.92 19.77
CA GLU A 390 8.69 -28.29 20.81
C GLU A 390 8.50 -27.19 21.87
N ALA A 391 7.25 -26.74 21.92
CA ALA A 391 6.71 -25.70 22.78
C ALA A 391 6.65 -26.12 24.26
N GLU A 392 7.77 -26.57 24.81
CA GLU A 392 7.99 -26.73 26.26
C GLU A 392 8.78 -25.58 26.88
N ALA A 393 9.02 -24.49 26.13
CA ALA A 393 9.22 -23.20 26.76
C ALA A 393 7.89 -22.83 27.45
N SER A 394 7.76 -23.20 28.73
CA SER A 394 6.57 -23.00 29.58
C SER A 394 5.98 -21.58 29.45
N GLY A 395 6.83 -20.58 29.20
CA GLY A 395 6.44 -19.19 28.90
C GLY A 395 5.62 -19.02 27.62
N ALA A 396 5.97 -19.65 26.50
CA ALA A 396 5.25 -19.51 25.22
C ALA A 396 3.86 -20.15 25.29
N ARG A 397 3.74 -21.33 25.91
CA ARG A 397 2.45 -22.01 26.13
C ARG A 397 1.55 -21.20 27.06
N ALA A 398 2.09 -20.65 28.15
CA ALA A 398 1.35 -19.77 29.06
C ALA A 398 0.87 -18.49 28.35
N ALA A 399 1.70 -17.88 27.51
CA ALA A 399 1.33 -16.71 26.72
C ALA A 399 0.21 -17.02 25.70
N LEU A 400 0.27 -18.17 25.01
CA LEU A 400 -0.80 -18.63 24.12
C LEU A 400 -2.12 -18.84 24.88
N MET A 401 -2.08 -19.49 26.03
CA MET A 401 -3.27 -19.68 26.87
C MET A 401 -3.87 -18.36 27.34
N SER A 402 -3.03 -17.39 27.73
CA SER A 402 -3.47 -16.03 28.07
C SER A 402 -4.08 -15.31 26.87
N ALA A 403 -3.45 -15.42 25.69
CA ALA A 403 -3.96 -14.83 24.45
C ALA A 403 -5.33 -15.40 24.07
N VAL A 404 -5.55 -16.72 24.21
CA VAL A 404 -6.87 -17.36 23.97
C VAL A 404 -7.97 -16.74 24.82
N GLN A 405 -7.69 -16.36 26.07
CA GLN A 405 -8.69 -15.77 26.96
C GLN A 405 -9.11 -14.35 26.56
N GLN A 406 -8.25 -13.62 25.85
CA GLN A 406 -8.45 -12.21 25.50
C GLN A 406 -8.79 -12.01 24.02
N GLU A 407 -8.66 -13.05 23.19
CA GLU A 407 -8.77 -12.96 21.75
C GLU A 407 -10.23 -12.91 21.28
N THR A 408 -10.53 -11.93 20.43
CA THR A 408 -11.84 -11.73 19.82
C THR A 408 -11.88 -12.16 18.35
N CYS A 409 -10.72 -12.24 17.69
CA CYS A 409 -10.60 -12.69 16.31
C CYS A 409 -10.67 -14.23 16.23
N ARG A 410 -11.62 -14.75 15.45
CA ARG A 410 -11.87 -16.18 15.33
C ARG A 410 -10.74 -16.90 14.61
N GLU A 411 -10.12 -16.27 13.61
CA GLU A 411 -8.98 -16.88 12.93
C GLU A 411 -7.75 -16.98 13.84
N ASN A 412 -7.53 -16.01 14.73
CA ASN A 412 -6.49 -16.11 15.76
C ASN A 412 -6.79 -17.22 16.77
N LEU A 413 -8.02 -17.32 17.27
CA LEU A 413 -8.41 -18.42 18.17
C LEU A 413 -8.14 -19.80 17.53
N ARG A 414 -8.47 -19.97 16.24
CA ARG A 414 -8.16 -21.20 15.51
C ARG A 414 -6.66 -21.45 15.42
N ALA A 415 -5.88 -20.42 15.12
CA ALA A 415 -4.43 -20.53 15.05
C ALA A 415 -3.82 -20.91 16.40
N TYR A 416 -4.20 -20.23 17.49
CA TYR A 416 -3.68 -20.54 18.83
C TYR A 416 -4.03 -21.96 19.26
N ALA A 417 -5.27 -22.41 18.98
CA ALA A 417 -5.68 -23.78 19.25
C ALA A 417 -4.86 -24.80 18.46
N ALA A 418 -4.57 -24.53 17.18
CA ALA A 418 -3.70 -25.38 16.36
C ALA A 418 -2.28 -25.47 16.95
N VAL A 419 -1.68 -24.33 17.30
CA VAL A 419 -0.35 -24.30 17.92
C VAL A 419 -0.32 -25.08 19.25
N LEU A 420 -1.32 -24.88 20.11
CA LEU A 420 -1.43 -25.60 21.39
C LEU A 420 -1.61 -27.12 21.22
N ALA A 421 -2.14 -27.55 20.08
CA ALA A 421 -2.29 -28.95 19.68
C ALA A 421 -1.06 -29.51 18.94
N GLY A 422 0.01 -28.72 18.76
CA GLY A 422 1.21 -29.12 18.03
C GLY A 422 1.03 -29.16 16.51
N ILE A 423 0.06 -28.40 15.98
CA ILE A 423 -0.27 -28.33 14.55
C ILE A 423 0.07 -26.93 14.03
N THR A 424 0.63 -26.85 12.81
CA THR A 424 0.86 -25.57 12.13
C THR A 424 -0.48 -24.97 11.63
N PRO A 425 -0.79 -23.68 11.96
CA PRO A 425 -2.06 -23.01 11.61
C PRO A 425 -2.38 -22.80 10.13
#